data_AF-A0A0Q4J937-F1
#
_entry.id   AF-A0A0Q4J937-F1
#
_cell.length_a   1.000
_cell.length_b   1.000
_cell.length_c   1.000
_cell.angle_alpha   90.00
_cell.angle_beta   90.00
_cell.angle_gamma   90.00
#
_symmetry.space_group_name_H-M   'P 1'
#
loop_
_entity.id
_entity.type
_entity.pdbx_description
1 polymer ?
#
loop_
_entity_poly.entity_id
_entity_poly.type
_entity_poly.pdbx_seq_one_letter_code
_entity_poly.pdbx_strand_id
1 'polypeptide(L)'
;MEFDELRSRLAAILAVEERQPTDWLEVERLASQLQQELPIDATPEAVHRYLDDADIRFRGDAYGARQRREVRRYVDLGEYDDGTPVPWWGCALVLLAGAGVVKWLLL
;
A
#
# COMPACT_ATOMS: atom_id res chain seq x y z
N MET A 1 6.51 -12.78 10.74
CA MET A 1 7.69 -12.54 9.89
C MET A 1 8.48 -11.41 10.51
N GLU A 2 9.80 -11.55 10.60
CA GLU A 2 10.65 -10.47 11.12
C GLU A 2 10.81 -9.34 10.10
N PHE A 3 11.06 -8.12 10.58
CA PHE A 3 11.15 -6.93 9.74
C PHE A 3 12.22 -7.03 8.64
N ASP A 4 13.41 -7.52 9.00
CA ASP A 4 14.52 -7.70 8.06
C ASP A 4 14.22 -8.77 7.01
N GLU A 5 13.46 -9.80 7.38
CA GLU A 5 13.01 -10.85 6.46
C GLU A 5 12.03 -10.28 5.42
N LEU A 6 11.06 -9.48 5.87
CA LEU A 6 10.12 -8.80 4.97
C LEU A 6 10.85 -7.87 3.99
N ARG A 7 11.79 -7.05 4.47
CA ARG A 7 12.58 -6.15 3.61
C ARG A 7 13.40 -6.94 2.59
N SER A 8 14.04 -8.03 3.00
CA SER A 8 14.81 -8.89 2.10
C SER A 8 13.95 -9.50 1.00
N ARG A 9 12.76 -9.99 1.33
CA ARG A 9 11.83 -10.58 0.35
C ARG A 9 11.26 -9.53 -0.62
N LEU A 10 10.91 -8.34 -0.13
CA LEU A 10 10.48 -7.24 -0.99
C LEU A 10 11.61 -6.79 -1.94
N ALA A 11 12.85 -6.71 -1.44
CA ALA A 11 14.01 -6.41 -2.27
C ALA A 11 14.18 -7.45 -3.39
N ALA A 12 13.97 -8.74 -3.08
CA ALA A 12 14.02 -9.80 -4.07
C ALA A 12 12.95 -9.64 -5.16
N ILE A 13 11.70 -9.34 -4.77
CA ILE A 13 10.60 -9.11 -5.74
C ILE A 13 10.95 -7.93 -6.66
N LEU A 14 11.33 -6.78 -6.09
CA LEU A 14 11.72 -5.59 -6.86
C LEU A 14 12.89 -5.90 -7.82
N ALA A 15 13.87 -6.68 -7.36
CA ALA A 15 15.01 -7.07 -8.18
C ALA A 15 14.66 -8.04 -9.32
N VAL A 16 13.54 -8.78 -9.26
CA VAL A 16 13.02 -9.54 -10.40
C VAL A 16 12.22 -8.62 -11.32
N GLU A 17 11.37 -7.77 -10.76
CA GLU A 17 10.51 -6.85 -11.50
C GLU A 17 11.31 -5.89 -12.41
N GLU A 18 12.47 -5.46 -11.95
CA GLU A 18 13.30 -4.47 -12.67
C GLU A 18 14.24 -5.06 -13.73
N ARG A 19 14.32 -6.39 -13.82
CA ARG A 19 15.10 -7.04 -14.88
C ARG A 19 14.44 -6.78 -16.24
N GLN A 20 15.24 -6.78 -17.30
CA GLN A 20 14.74 -6.70 -18.67
C GLN A 20 15.20 -7.94 -19.47
N PRO A 21 14.27 -8.74 -20.01
CA PRO A 21 12.82 -8.63 -19.87
C PRO A 21 12.36 -8.97 -18.42
N THR A 22 11.26 -8.34 -17.98
CA THR A 22 10.68 -8.62 -16.66
C THR A 22 10.04 -9.99 -16.65
N ASP A 23 10.39 -10.82 -15.65
CA ASP A 23 9.75 -12.11 -15.41
C ASP A 23 8.50 -11.94 -14.54
N TRP A 24 7.38 -11.58 -15.18
CA TRP A 24 6.12 -11.31 -14.48
C TRP A 24 5.56 -12.54 -13.76
N LEU A 25 5.86 -13.75 -14.24
CA LEU A 25 5.40 -14.98 -13.59
C LEU A 25 6.13 -15.16 -12.25
N GLU A 26 7.43 -14.92 -12.22
CA GLU A 26 8.22 -15.01 -11.00
C GLU A 26 7.90 -13.88 -10.02
N VAL A 27 7.68 -12.65 -10.50
CA VAL A 27 7.20 -11.54 -9.66
C VAL A 27 5.89 -11.91 -8.98
N GLU A 28 4.92 -12.44 -9.72
CA GLU A 28 3.62 -12.82 -9.19
C GLU A 28 3.73 -13.96 -8.18
N ARG A 29 4.53 -14.99 -8.50
CA ARG A 29 4.77 -16.11 -7.59
C ARG A 29 5.34 -15.64 -6.25
N LEU A 30 6.36 -14.77 -6.29
CA LEU A 30 7.01 -14.25 -5.08
C LEU A 30 6.09 -13.33 -4.29
N ALA A 31 5.33 -12.46 -4.97
CA ALA A 31 4.38 -11.54 -4.33
C ALA A 31 3.25 -12.30 -3.63
N SER A 32 2.61 -13.24 -4.34
CA SER A 32 1.56 -14.11 -3.80
C SER A 32 2.06 -14.92 -2.60
N GLN A 33 3.26 -15.48 -2.68
CA GLN A 33 3.85 -16.24 -1.58
C GLN A 33 4.08 -15.35 -0.35
N LEU A 34 4.63 -14.15 -0.54
CA LEU A 34 4.82 -13.20 0.55
C LEU A 34 3.50 -12.75 1.16
N GLN A 35 2.49 -12.46 0.35
CA GLN A 35 1.17 -12.02 0.81
C GLN A 35 0.48 -13.07 1.68
N GLN A 36 0.60 -14.36 1.35
CA GLN A 36 0.03 -15.46 2.15
C GLN A 36 0.66 -15.62 3.53
N GLU A 37 1.91 -15.20 3.68
CA GLU A 37 2.67 -15.33 4.93
C GLU A 37 2.56 -14.08 5.83
N LEU A 38 2.02 -12.98 5.30
CA LEU A 38 1.87 -11.73 6.03
C LEU A 38 0.57 -11.68 6.85
N PRO A 39 0.61 -11.22 8.11
CA PRO A 39 -0.60 -10.93 8.85
C PRO A 39 -1.31 -9.72 8.21
N ILE A 40 -2.63 -9.82 8.06
CA ILE A 40 -3.49 -8.79 7.45
C ILE A 40 -3.28 -7.41 8.10
N ASP A 41 -3.07 -7.38 9.42
CA ASP A 41 -3.03 -6.13 10.20
C ASP A 41 -1.61 -5.64 10.53
N ALA A 42 -0.56 -6.37 10.11
CA ALA A 42 0.82 -6.08 10.53
C ALA A 42 1.70 -5.49 9.42
N THR A 43 1.12 -5.22 8.26
CA THR A 43 1.88 -4.82 7.07
C THR A 43 1.57 -3.37 6.70
N PRO A 44 2.59 -2.53 6.48
CA PRO A 44 2.42 -1.20 5.90
C PRO A 44 1.49 -1.20 4.69
N GLU A 45 0.57 -0.23 4.62
CA GLU A 45 -0.42 -0.16 3.54
C GLU A 45 0.23 -0.14 2.14
N ALA A 46 1.35 0.58 1.99
CA ALA A 46 2.10 0.64 0.73
C ALA A 46 2.63 -0.74 0.28
N VAL A 47 3.06 -1.58 1.22
CA VAL A 47 3.51 -2.95 0.95
C VAL A 47 2.31 -3.83 0.61
N HIS A 48 1.21 -3.70 1.35
CA HIS A 48 0.00 -4.47 1.09
C HIS A 48 -0.55 -4.20 -0.31
N ARG A 49 -0.73 -2.92 -0.68
CA ARG A 49 -1.15 -2.51 -2.03
C ARG A 49 -0.20 -3.01 -3.11
N TYR A 50 1.10 -2.86 -2.89
CA TYR A 50 2.09 -3.32 -3.86
C TYR A 50 2.05 -4.82 -4.09
N LEU A 51 1.72 -5.65 -3.10
CA LEU A 51 1.63 -7.11 -3.27
C LEU A 51 0.33 -7.53 -3.96
N ASP A 52 -0.77 -6.84 -3.66
CA ASP A 52 -2.10 -7.17 -4.19
C ASP A 52 -2.31 -6.70 -5.65
N ASP A 53 -1.76 -5.54 -6.03
CA ASP A 53 -2.06 -4.87 -7.30
C ASP A 53 -1.24 -5.40 -8.51
N ALA A 54 -1.41 -6.68 -8.87
CA ALA A 54 -0.66 -7.31 -9.96
C ALA A 54 -0.83 -6.63 -11.33
N ASP A 55 -2.04 -6.17 -11.64
CA ASP A 55 -2.33 -5.49 -12.91
C ASP A 55 -1.69 -4.11 -12.99
N ILE A 56 -1.56 -3.42 -11.84
CA ILE A 56 -0.89 -2.12 -11.73
C ILE A 56 0.62 -2.27 -11.90
N ARG A 57 1.23 -3.28 -11.25
CA ARG A 57 2.65 -3.62 -11.47
C ARG A 57 2.91 -3.85 -12.95
N PHE A 58 2.11 -4.69 -13.59
CA PHE A 58 2.27 -5.03 -15.00
C PHE A 58 2.14 -3.83 -15.95
N ARG A 59 1.15 -2.95 -15.74
CA ARG A 59 0.93 -1.77 -16.62
C ARG A 59 2.06 -0.75 -16.55
N GLY A 60 2.75 -0.67 -15.41
CA GLY A 60 3.93 0.19 -15.25
C GLY A 60 3.65 1.68 -15.43
N ASP A 61 2.41 2.11 -15.19
CA ASP A 61 2.02 3.52 -15.31
C ASP A 61 2.57 4.38 -14.16
N ALA A 62 2.19 5.66 -14.13
CA ALA A 62 2.64 6.60 -13.10
C ALA A 62 2.29 6.14 -11.67
N TYR A 63 1.17 5.42 -11.50
CA TYR A 63 0.73 4.90 -10.22
C TYR A 63 1.56 3.67 -9.81
N GLY A 64 1.77 2.70 -10.71
CA GLY A 64 2.68 1.57 -10.45
C GLY A 64 4.13 2.01 -10.17
N ALA A 65 4.62 3.02 -10.90
CA ALA A 65 5.93 3.62 -10.64
C ALA A 65 6.00 4.30 -9.25
N ARG A 66 4.88 4.87 -8.78
CA ARG A 66 4.79 5.44 -7.43
C ARG A 66 4.82 4.33 -6.37
N GLN A 67 4.05 3.25 -6.53
CA GLN A 67 4.05 2.13 -5.59
C GLN A 67 5.46 1.53 -5.42
N ARG A 68 6.19 1.29 -6.52
CA ARG A 68 7.58 0.81 -6.46
C ARG A 68 8.49 1.74 -5.65
N ARG A 69 8.34 3.06 -5.80
CA ARG A 69 9.13 4.04 -5.03
C ARG A 69 8.80 3.99 -3.54
N GLU A 70 7.52 3.84 -3.18
CA GLU A 70 7.10 3.72 -1.79
C GLU A 70 7.64 2.43 -1.15
N VAL A 71 7.52 1.28 -1.84
CA VAL A 71 8.08 0.01 -1.34
C VAL A 71 9.60 0.05 -1.29
N ARG A 72 10.27 0.67 -2.27
CA ARG A 72 11.73 0.81 -2.23
C ARG A 72 12.19 1.68 -1.06
N ARG A 73 11.47 2.77 -0.75
CA ARG A 73 11.73 3.58 0.45
C ARG A 73 11.61 2.75 1.73
N TYR A 74 10.57 1.92 1.83
CA TYR A 74 10.41 1.00 2.95
C TYR A 74 11.55 -0.01 3.04
N VAL A 75 11.95 -0.59 1.90
CA VAL A 75 13.07 -1.53 1.83
C VAL A 75 14.40 -0.87 2.20
N ASP A 76 14.64 0.39 1.84
CA ASP A 76 15.93 1.04 2.06
C ASP A 76 16.05 1.66 3.46
N LEU A 77 15.00 2.36 3.90
CA LEU A 77 15.02 3.21 5.10
C LEU A 77 14.26 2.58 6.27
N GLY A 78 13.40 1.60 6.02
CA GLY A 78 12.44 1.10 7.00
C GLY A 78 11.33 2.10 7.36
N GLU A 79 11.29 3.24 6.67
CA GLU A 79 10.27 4.27 6.86
C GLU A 79 9.03 3.95 6.04
N TYR A 80 7.86 4.11 6.64
CA TYR A 80 6.60 4.16 5.90
C TYR A 80 5.63 5.16 6.53
N ASP A 81 4.73 5.67 5.70
CA ASP A 81 3.64 6.54 6.12
C ASP A 81 2.36 5.69 6.22
N ASP A 82 1.86 5.50 7.44
CA ASP A 82 0.54 4.90 7.74
C ASP A 82 -0.63 5.78 7.28
N GLY A 83 -0.34 6.96 6.74
CA GLY A 83 -1.29 8.03 6.62
C GLY A 83 -1.55 8.68 7.98
N THR A 84 -2.29 9.78 7.95
CA THR A 84 -2.74 10.45 9.16
C THR A 84 -3.98 9.74 9.68
N PRO A 85 -4.02 9.22 10.92
CA PRO A 85 -5.25 8.67 11.47
C PRO A 85 -6.31 9.76 11.44
N VAL A 86 -7.36 9.57 10.62
CA VAL A 86 -8.44 10.55 10.53
C VAL A 86 -9.09 10.60 11.90
N PRO A 87 -9.08 11.76 12.57
CA PRO A 87 -9.65 11.83 13.89
C PRO A 87 -11.16 11.56 13.78
N TRP A 88 -11.65 10.54 14.47
CA TRP A 88 -13.06 10.19 14.64
C TRP A 88 -14.00 11.38 14.89
N TRP A 89 -13.52 12.45 15.54
CA TRP A 89 -14.25 13.69 15.74
C TRP A 89 -14.47 14.52 14.47
N GLY A 90 -13.62 14.36 13.44
CA GLY A 90 -13.82 14.95 12.12
C GLY A 90 -15.11 14.46 11.46
N CYS A 91 -15.41 13.16 11.55
CA CYS A 91 -16.68 12.60 11.07
C CYS A 91 -17.88 13.15 11.85
N ALA A 92 -17.76 13.28 13.18
CA ALA A 92 -18.81 13.85 14.03
C ALA A 92 -19.10 15.32 13.67
N LEU A 93 -18.06 16.12 13.36
CA LEU A 93 -18.22 17.51 12.93
C LEU A 93 -18.92 17.62 11.57
N VAL A 94 -18.61 16.75 10.62
CA VAL A 94 -19.30 16.71 9.31
C VAL A 94 -20.79 16.39 9.49
N LEU A 95 -21.12 15.41 10.33
CA LEU A 95 -22.51 15.05 10.62
C LEU A 95 -23.27 16.18 11.31
N LEU A 96 -22.66 16.85 12.29
CA LEU A 96 -23.26 17.98 13.00
C LEU A 96 -23.47 19.19 12.07
N ALA A 97 -22.49 19.50 11.22
CA ALA A 97 -22.61 20.56 10.23
C ALA A 97 -23.73 20.24 9.22
N GLY A 98 -23.78 19.01 8.70
CA GLY A 98 -24.83 18.55 7.81
C GLY A 98 -26.22 18.65 8.44
N ALA A 99 -26.39 18.17 9.68
CA ALA A 99 -27.65 18.29 10.42
C ALA A 99 -28.07 19.75 10.66
N GLY A 100 -27.10 20.63 10.94
CA GLY A 100 -27.32 22.07 11.08
C GLY A 100 -27.83 22.72 9.79
N VAL A 101 -27.21 22.39 8.65
CA VAL A 101 -27.64 22.88 7.33
C VAL A 101 -29.04 22.40 6.98
N VAL A 102 -29.32 21.11 7.16
CA VAL A 102 -30.66 20.53 6.91
C VAL A 102 -31.71 21.21 7.78
N LYS A 103 -31.42 21.41 9.07
CA LYS A 103 -32.33 22.11 9.99
C LYS A 103 -32.56 23.56 9.58
N TRP A 104 -31.54 24.27 9.12
CA TRP A 104 -31.68 25.66 8.65
C TRP A 104 -32.50 25.77 7.36
N LEU A 105 -32.37 24.81 6.44
CA LEU A 105 -33.16 24.77 5.20
C LEU A 105 -34.64 24.39 5.42
N LEU A 106 -34.97 23.74 6.53
CA LEU A 106 -36.33 23.32 6.89
C LEU A 106 -37.07 24.36 7.78
N LEU A 107 -36.42 25.47 8.12
CA LEU A 107 -36.94 26.58 8.92
C LEU A 107 -37.29 27.77 8.02
#